data_AF-Q7Q1B8-F1
#
_entry.id   AF-Q7Q1B8-F1
#
_cell.length_a   1.000
_cell.length_b   1.000
_cell.length_c   1.000
_cell.angle_alpha   90.00
_cell.angle_beta   90.00
_cell.angle_gamma   90.00
#
_symmetry.space_group_name_H-M   'P 1'
#
loop_
_entity.id
_entity.type
_entity.pdbx_description
1 polymer ?
#
loop_
_entity_poly.entity_id
_entity_poly.type
_entity_poly.pdbx_seq_one_letter_code
_entity_poly.pdbx_strand_id
1 'polypeptide(L)'
;MSAPTNAALAHTRRVCTLYKKSLRNLESWFDRRHIFRYQATLMRARFDQHRNEKDPAKVAQLVADGERELFEKQHYQPKKFPMSPGGVAFEREVIPPDWVLDYWHPLEKAQFPDYFARREKRKEEYVVWWEKQYGKSSANDSSSHH
;
A
#
# COMPACT_ATOMS: atom_id res chain seq x y z
N MET A 1 2.56 5.37 29.98
CA MET A 1 2.77 6.30 28.84
C MET A 1 1.48 6.36 28.06
N SER A 2 0.91 7.56 27.85
CA SER A 2 -0.36 7.73 27.14
C SER A 2 -0.24 7.34 25.67
N ALA A 3 -1.29 6.76 25.08
CA ALA A 3 -1.31 6.39 23.67
C ALA A 3 -1.22 7.64 22.77
N PRO A 4 -0.47 7.60 21.66
CA PRO A 4 -0.36 8.74 20.76
C PRO A 4 -1.72 9.04 20.10
N THR A 5 -2.05 10.32 19.98
CA THR A 5 -3.29 10.76 19.33
C THR A 5 -3.25 10.47 17.82
N ASN A 6 -4.42 10.31 17.20
CA ASN A 6 -4.53 10.09 15.75
C ASN A 6 -3.85 11.20 14.93
N ALA A 7 -3.89 12.45 15.40
CA ALA A 7 -3.22 13.59 14.77
C ALA A 7 -1.68 13.46 14.81
N ALA A 8 -1.11 13.04 15.94
CA ALA A 8 0.32 12.81 16.05
C ALA A 8 0.79 11.63 15.17
N LEU A 9 -0.02 10.56 15.09
CA LEU A 9 0.22 9.44 14.18
C LEU A 9 0.16 9.86 12.70
N ALA A 10 -0.80 10.72 12.33
CA ALA A 10 -0.90 11.25 10.98
C ALA A 10 0.33 12.11 10.61
N HIS A 11 0.76 12.99 11.53
CA HIS A 11 1.94 13.82 11.32
C HIS A 11 3.21 12.98 11.14
N THR A 12 3.47 12.03 12.05
CA THR A 12 4.65 11.15 11.96
C THR A 12 4.65 10.34 10.66
N ARG A 13 3.49 9.82 10.23
CA ARG A 13 3.35 9.14 8.92
C ARG A 13 3.66 10.08 7.75
N ARG A 14 3.21 11.34 7.80
CA ARG A 14 3.49 12.35 6.76
C ARG A 14 4.99 12.63 6.65
N VAL A 15 5.67 12.86 7.78
CA VAL A 15 7.13 13.07 7.82
C VAL A 15 7.90 11.84 7.32
N CYS A 16 7.55 10.65 7.78
CA CYS A 16 8.16 9.40 7.31
C CYS A 16 7.96 9.18 5.80
N THR A 17 6.79 9.54 5.29
CA THR A 17 6.48 9.45 3.85
C THR A 17 7.31 10.45 3.06
N LEU A 18 7.42 11.70 3.52
CA LEU A 18 8.26 12.72 2.93
C LEU A 18 9.71 12.25 2.87
N TYR A 19 10.27 11.79 3.98
CA TYR A 19 11.63 11.24 4.05
C TYR A 19 11.85 10.09 3.06
N LYS A 20 10.93 9.12 3.01
CA LYS A 20 11.00 8.00 2.06
C LYS A 20 10.98 8.49 0.61
N LYS A 21 10.11 9.44 0.27
CA LYS A 21 10.03 10.02 -1.08
C LYS A 21 11.31 10.77 -1.44
N SER A 22 11.85 11.58 -0.52
CA SER A 22 13.13 12.30 -0.72
C SER A 22 14.27 11.33 -1.01
N LEU A 23 14.40 10.23 -0.26
CA LEU A 23 15.44 9.23 -0.52
C LEU A 23 15.26 8.51 -1.87
N ARG A 24 14.03 8.17 -2.27
CA ARG A 24 13.77 7.55 -3.58
C ARG A 24 14.03 8.52 -4.73
N ASN A 25 13.77 9.81 -4.53
CA ASN A 25 14.11 10.84 -5.48
C ASN A 25 15.63 10.97 -5.64
N LEU A 26 16.38 11.00 -4.53
CA LEU A 26 17.85 10.98 -4.56
C LEU A 26 18.39 9.75 -5.28
N GLU A 27 17.84 8.57 -5.02
CA GLU A 27 18.24 7.32 -5.70
C GLU A 27 17.94 7.36 -7.20
N SER A 28 16.98 8.18 -7.65
CA SER A 28 16.69 8.37 -9.08
C SER A 28 17.69 9.31 -9.74
N TRP A 29 18.19 10.33 -9.02
CA TRP A 29 19.22 11.25 -9.53
C TRP A 29 20.63 10.66 -9.49
N PHE A 30 20.98 9.93 -8.42
CA PHE A 30 22.31 9.38 -8.21
C PHE A 30 22.36 7.89 -8.53
N ASP A 31 22.85 7.57 -9.73
CA ASP A 31 23.04 6.21 -10.24
C ASP A 31 24.07 5.41 -9.42
N ARG A 32 25.19 6.06 -9.05
CA ARG A 32 26.28 5.42 -8.31
C ARG A 32 25.96 5.30 -6.83
N ARG A 33 26.04 4.08 -6.32
CA ARG A 33 25.66 3.74 -4.93
C ARG A 33 26.38 4.57 -3.86
N HIS A 34 27.68 4.81 -4.01
CA HIS A 34 28.46 5.55 -3.01
C HIS A 34 28.06 7.03 -2.93
N ILE A 35 27.80 7.67 -4.07
CA ILE A 35 27.32 9.06 -4.14
C ILE A 35 25.93 9.16 -3.52
N PHE A 36 25.02 8.25 -3.90
CA PHE A 36 23.70 8.18 -3.29
C PHE A 36 23.78 8.04 -1.76
N ARG A 37 24.65 7.15 -1.25
CA ARG A 37 24.78 6.93 0.20
C ARG A 37 25.25 8.18 0.94
N TYR A 38 26.22 8.91 0.39
CA TYR A 38 26.66 10.19 0.94
C TYR A 38 25.50 11.20 0.99
N GLN A 39 24.76 11.37 -0.11
CA GLN A 39 23.62 12.28 -0.17
C GLN A 39 22.48 11.87 0.77
N ALA A 40 22.21 10.56 0.89
CA ALA A 40 21.23 10.04 1.83
C ALA A 40 21.59 10.33 3.29
N THR A 41 22.89 10.27 3.66
CA THR A 41 23.34 10.64 5.01
C THR A 41 23.18 12.14 5.29
N LEU A 42 23.47 13.00 4.31
CA LEU A 42 23.22 14.44 4.43
C LEU A 42 21.72 14.74 4.60
N MET A 43 20.86 14.09 3.80
CA MET A 43 19.41 14.23 3.96
C MET A 43 18.94 13.74 5.32
N ARG A 44 19.48 12.62 5.83
CA ARG A 44 19.14 12.15 7.17
C ARG A 44 19.53 13.16 8.24
N ALA A 45 20.73 13.74 8.15
CA ALA A 45 21.17 14.78 9.06
C ALA A 45 20.22 16.00 9.07
N ARG A 46 19.73 16.45 7.90
CA ARG A 46 18.74 17.53 7.79
C ARG A 46 17.43 17.21 8.54
N PHE A 47 16.93 15.98 8.44
CA PHE A 47 15.72 15.57 9.17
C PHE A 47 15.99 15.46 10.68
N ASP A 48 17.16 14.93 11.06
CA ASP A 48 17.51 14.76 12.47
C ASP A 48 17.73 16.10 13.20
N GLN A 49 18.19 17.15 12.50
CA GLN A 49 18.32 18.52 13.05
C GLN A 49 17.00 19.05 13.64
N HIS A 50 15.86 18.73 13.03
CA HIS A 50 14.54 19.21 13.44
C HIS A 50 13.68 18.15 14.14
N ARG A 51 14.29 17.02 14.57
CA ARG A 51 13.56 15.90 15.18
C ARG A 51 12.85 16.26 16.48
N ASN A 52 13.42 17.18 17.26
CA ASN A 52 12.95 17.54 18.61
C ASN A 52 12.24 18.92 18.65
N GLU A 53 11.81 19.43 17.50
CA GLU A 53 11.07 20.70 17.42
C GLU A 53 9.71 20.57 18.10
N LYS A 54 9.40 21.50 19.00
CA LYS A 54 8.17 21.48 19.82
C LYS A 54 7.07 22.42 19.30
N ASP A 55 7.45 23.42 18.51
CA ASP A 55 6.51 24.41 17.97
C ASP A 55 5.72 23.80 16.80
N PRO A 56 4.38 23.61 16.94
CA PRO A 56 3.57 23.01 15.90
C PRO A 56 3.49 23.86 14.63
N ALA A 57 3.57 25.19 14.73
CA ALA A 57 3.50 26.07 13.57
C ALA A 57 4.76 25.93 12.71
N LYS A 58 5.93 25.97 13.35
CA LYS A 58 7.22 25.73 12.70
C LYS A 58 7.31 24.33 12.10
N VAL A 59 6.85 23.30 12.82
CA VAL A 59 6.83 21.92 12.31
C VAL A 59 5.96 21.80 11.05
N ALA A 60 4.79 22.43 11.03
CA ALA A 60 3.93 22.44 9.86
C ALA A 60 4.59 23.14 8.65
N GLN A 61 5.24 24.28 8.89
CA GLN A 61 6.00 25.01 7.86
C GLN A 61 7.14 24.17 7.29
N LEU A 62 7.96 23.54 8.15
CA LEU A 62 9.08 22.70 7.72
C LEU A 62 8.63 21.53 6.83
N VAL A 63 7.50 20.90 7.16
CA VAL A 63 6.94 19.82 6.34
C VAL A 63 6.44 20.35 5.00
N ALA A 64 5.73 21.48 4.99
CA ALA A 64 5.24 22.10 3.76
C ALA A 64 6.39 22.55 2.84
N ASP A 65 7.43 23.16 3.41
CA ASP A 65 8.63 23.55 2.67
C ASP A 65 9.39 22.34 2.13
N GLY A 66 9.50 21.27 2.92
CA GLY A 66 10.11 20.03 2.45
C GLY A 66 9.33 19.34 1.32
N GLU A 67 7.99 19.36 1.38
CA GLU A 67 7.13 18.86 0.31
C GLU A 67 7.25 19.70 -0.97
N ARG A 68 7.34 21.03 -0.84
CA ARG A 68 7.59 21.95 -1.96
C ARG A 68 8.96 21.72 -2.58
N GLU A 69 10.03 21.66 -1.78
CA GLU A 69 11.39 21.38 -2.27
C GLU A 69 11.45 20.03 -3.01
N LEU A 70 10.77 19.00 -2.47
CA LEU A 70 10.71 17.69 -3.12
C LEU A 70 10.03 17.75 -4.48
N PHE A 71 8.94 18.52 -4.61
CA PHE A 71 8.23 18.69 -5.87
C PHE A 71 9.10 19.40 -6.92
N GLU A 72 9.75 20.50 -6.53
CA GLU A 72 10.62 21.28 -7.42
C GLU A 72 11.85 20.49 -7.90
N LYS A 73 12.41 19.65 -7.04
CA LYS A 73 13.62 18.85 -7.33
C LYS A 73 13.33 17.42 -7.76
N GLN A 74 12.09 17.13 -8.13
CA GLN A 74 11.70 15.76 -8.49
C GLN A 74 12.41 15.32 -9.79
N HIS A 75 12.93 14.09 -9.80
CA HIS A 75 13.47 13.50 -11.02
C HIS A 75 12.35 13.35 -12.07
N TYR A 76 12.63 13.73 -13.33
CA TYR A 76 11.64 13.68 -14.41
C TYR A 76 11.08 12.26 -14.65
N GLN A 77 11.90 11.22 -14.42
CA GLN A 77 11.51 9.82 -14.51
C GLN A 77 11.94 9.05 -13.25
N PRO A 78 11.18 9.08 -12.16
CA PRO A 78 11.56 8.41 -10.91
C PRO A 78 11.69 6.89 -11.08
N LYS A 79 12.69 6.28 -10.43
CA LYS A 79 12.86 4.83 -10.45
C LYS A 79 11.70 4.14 -9.74
N LYS A 80 11.01 3.24 -10.44
CA LYS A 80 9.94 2.39 -9.90
C LYS A 80 10.39 0.93 -9.84
N PHE A 81 9.91 0.20 -8.85
CA PHE A 81 10.13 -1.25 -8.81
C PHE A 81 9.25 -1.92 -9.86
N PRO A 82 9.72 -3.01 -10.49
CA PRO A 82 9.00 -3.62 -11.62
C PRO A 82 7.53 -3.91 -11.33
N MET A 83 7.23 -4.54 -10.19
CA MET A 83 5.87 -4.93 -9.79
C MET A 83 5.10 -3.86 -9.01
N SER A 84 5.71 -2.69 -8.76
CA SER A 84 5.00 -1.59 -8.07
C SER A 84 4.18 -0.77 -9.06
N PRO A 85 3.12 -0.06 -8.62
CA PRO A 85 2.35 0.81 -9.49
C PRO A 85 3.24 1.79 -10.29
N GLY A 86 3.07 1.81 -11.61
CA GLY A 86 3.90 2.57 -12.55
C GLY A 86 5.26 1.94 -12.88
N GLY A 87 5.52 0.72 -12.42
CA GLY A 87 6.65 -0.10 -12.81
C GLY A 87 6.41 -0.86 -14.11
N VAL A 88 7.48 -1.29 -14.75
CA VAL A 88 7.46 -1.95 -16.08
C VAL A 88 6.74 -3.30 -16.12
N ALA A 89 6.52 -3.93 -14.97
CA ALA A 89 5.85 -5.23 -14.85
C ALA A 89 4.63 -5.18 -13.91
N PHE A 90 4.13 -3.97 -13.63
CA PHE A 90 2.95 -3.79 -12.80
C PHE A 90 1.74 -4.44 -13.47
N GLU A 91 1.05 -5.31 -12.72
CA GLU A 91 -0.13 -6.05 -13.22
C GLU A 91 0.13 -6.80 -14.55
N ARG A 92 1.38 -7.19 -14.80
CA ARG A 92 1.75 -7.95 -16.00
C ARG A 92 1.04 -9.30 -16.07
N GLU A 93 0.83 -9.92 -14.91
CA GLU A 93 0.08 -11.16 -14.77
C GLU A 93 -1.33 -10.84 -14.29
N VAL A 94 -2.32 -11.18 -15.12
CA VAL A 94 -3.73 -11.06 -14.76
C VAL A 94 -4.18 -12.39 -14.20
N ILE A 95 -4.44 -12.42 -12.89
CA ILE A 95 -4.97 -13.61 -12.21
C ILE A 95 -6.49 -13.57 -12.32
N PRO A 96 -7.13 -14.51 -13.04
CA PRO A 96 -8.58 -14.54 -13.12
C PRO A 96 -9.19 -14.82 -11.74
N PRO A 97 -10.38 -14.28 -11.44
CA PRO A 97 -11.00 -14.52 -10.17
C PRO A 97 -11.45 -15.99 -10.05
N ASP A 98 -11.40 -16.54 -8.83
CA ASP A 98 -11.62 -17.98 -8.58
C ASP A 98 -12.96 -18.50 -9.11
N TRP A 99 -14.02 -17.68 -9.02
CA TRP A 99 -15.38 -18.04 -9.44
C TRP A 99 -15.50 -18.37 -10.94
N VAL A 100 -14.52 -18.00 -11.77
CA VAL A 100 -14.50 -18.39 -13.19
C VAL A 100 -14.50 -19.91 -13.35
N LEU A 101 -13.90 -20.64 -12.41
CA LEU A 101 -13.84 -22.10 -12.42
C LEU A 101 -15.21 -22.76 -12.22
N ASP A 102 -16.20 -22.05 -11.67
CA ASP A 102 -17.56 -22.57 -11.54
C ASP A 102 -18.26 -22.73 -12.90
N TYR A 103 -17.86 -21.94 -13.90
CA TYR A 103 -18.43 -21.97 -15.25
C TYR A 103 -17.84 -23.03 -16.18
N TRP A 104 -16.80 -23.76 -15.75
CA TRP A 104 -16.17 -24.81 -16.56
C TRP A 104 -17.13 -25.96 -16.89
N HIS A 105 -16.99 -26.54 -18.07
CA HIS A 105 -17.82 -27.67 -18.49
C HIS A 105 -17.55 -28.89 -17.60
N PRO A 106 -18.54 -29.73 -17.26
CA PRO A 106 -18.32 -30.89 -16.38
C PRO A 106 -17.20 -31.83 -16.84
N LEU A 107 -17.01 -31.99 -18.16
CA LEU A 107 -15.90 -32.80 -18.71
C LEU A 107 -14.52 -32.19 -18.41
N GLU A 108 -14.39 -30.86 -18.38
CA GLU A 108 -13.14 -30.16 -18.03
C GLU A 108 -12.88 -30.28 -16.53
N LYS A 109 -13.95 -30.18 -15.70
CA LYS A 109 -13.86 -30.39 -14.26
C LYS A 109 -13.46 -31.83 -13.91
N ALA A 110 -13.96 -32.80 -14.68
CA ALA A 110 -13.66 -34.22 -14.51
C ALA A 110 -12.18 -34.56 -14.76
N GLN A 111 -11.42 -33.70 -15.46
CA GLN A 111 -9.97 -33.87 -15.61
C GLN A 111 -9.21 -33.61 -14.30
N PHE A 112 -9.79 -32.85 -13.37
CA PHE A 112 -9.16 -32.45 -12.11
C PHE A 112 -10.03 -32.81 -10.88
N PRO A 113 -10.35 -34.11 -10.66
CA PRO A 113 -11.35 -34.54 -9.68
C PRO A 113 -10.99 -34.13 -8.24
N ASP A 114 -9.73 -34.31 -7.83
CA ASP A 114 -9.27 -33.99 -6.48
C ASP A 114 -9.30 -32.48 -6.20
N TYR A 115 -8.99 -31.67 -7.21
CA TYR A 115 -9.00 -30.22 -7.08
C TYR A 115 -10.42 -29.70 -6.84
N PHE A 116 -11.38 -30.11 -7.68
CA PHE A 116 -12.78 -29.68 -7.57
C PHE A 116 -13.46 -30.24 -6.31
N ALA A 117 -13.16 -31.47 -5.90
CA ALA A 117 -13.67 -32.02 -4.64
C ALA A 117 -13.20 -31.21 -3.41
N ARG A 118 -11.94 -30.78 -3.40
CA ARG A 118 -11.39 -29.90 -2.35
C ARG A 118 -11.94 -28.47 -2.43
N ARG A 119 -12.35 -28.01 -3.61
CA ARG A 119 -12.91 -26.67 -3.82
C ARG A 119 -14.33 -26.58 -3.27
N GLU A 120 -15.18 -27.57 -3.52
CA GLU A 120 -16.56 -27.57 -3.00
C GLU A 120 -16.59 -27.58 -1.46
N LYS A 121 -15.74 -28.38 -0.80
CA LYS A 121 -15.58 -28.34 0.67
C LYS A 121 -15.23 -26.94 1.18
N ARG A 122 -14.29 -26.24 0.52
CA ARG A 122 -13.92 -24.86 0.89
C ARG A 122 -15.06 -23.86 0.69
N LYS A 123 -15.90 -24.05 -0.33
CA LYS A 123 -17.09 -23.21 -0.56
C LYS A 123 -18.11 -23.41 0.56
N GLU A 124 -18.35 -24.65 0.98
CA GLU A 124 -19.23 -24.96 2.12
C GLU A 124 -18.70 -24.33 3.42
N GLU A 125 -17.41 -24.51 3.72
CA GLU A 125 -16.74 -23.90 4.87
C GLU A 125 -16.88 -22.36 4.86
N TYR A 126 -16.71 -21.73 3.69
CA TYR A 126 -16.87 -20.30 3.53
C TYR A 126 -18.29 -19.81 3.84
N VAL A 127 -19.32 -20.51 3.35
CA VAL A 127 -20.72 -20.17 3.63
C VAL A 127 -21.01 -20.29 5.14
N VAL A 128 -20.57 -21.37 5.78
CA VAL A 128 -20.72 -21.56 7.23
C VAL A 128 -20.01 -20.45 8.02
N TRP A 129 -18.78 -20.10 7.63
CA TRP A 129 -18.04 -19.00 8.25
C TRP A 129 -18.75 -17.66 8.06
N TRP A 130 -19.24 -17.38 6.85
CA TRP A 130 -19.94 -16.13 6.51
C TRP A 130 -21.22 -15.96 7.34
N GLU A 131 -22.08 -17.00 7.38
CA GLU A 131 -23.30 -16.99 8.20
C GLU A 131 -22.99 -16.80 9.69
N LYS A 132 -21.86 -17.34 10.17
CA LYS A 132 -21.42 -17.14 11.55
C LYS A 132 -20.95 -15.71 11.83
N GLN A 133 -20.24 -15.06 10.91
CA GLN A 133 -19.70 -13.71 11.10
C GLN A 133 -20.76 -12.62 10.93
N TYR A 134 -21.61 -12.76 9.92
CA TYR A 134 -22.53 -11.69 9.49
C TYR A 134 -24.01 -12.05 9.73
N GLY A 135 -24.31 -13.26 10.19
CA GLY A 135 -25.68 -13.76 10.29
C GLY A 135 -26.24 -14.19 8.94
N LYS A 136 -27.45 -14.76 8.95
CA LYS A 136 -28.21 -14.98 7.71
C LYS A 136 -28.83 -13.65 7.29
N SER A 137 -28.67 -13.27 6.03
CA SER A 137 -29.32 -12.07 5.49
C SER A 137 -30.83 -12.17 5.71
N SER A 138 -31.38 -11.27 6.52
CA SER A 138 -32.83 -11.21 6.71
C SER A 138 -33.46 -10.53 5.50
N ALA A 139 -34.63 -11.00 5.05
CA ALA A 139 -35.34 -10.38 3.92
C ALA A 139 -35.77 -8.91 4.18
N ASN A 140 -35.59 -8.39 5.40
CA ASN A 140 -35.97 -7.03 5.80
C ASN A 140 -34.84 -5.99 5.68
N ASP A 141 -33.60 -6.39 5.43
CA ASP A 141 -32.44 -5.47 5.34
C ASP A 141 -32.37 -4.69 4.01
N SER A 142 -33.25 -4.98 3.05
CA SER A 142 -33.31 -4.30 1.73
C SER A 142 -33.97 -2.91 1.75
N SER A 143 -34.24 -2.33 2.92
CA SER A 143 -35.03 -1.08 3.07
C SER A 143 -34.21 0.20 3.22
N SER A 144 -32.88 0.18 3.05
CA SER A 144 -32.02 1.36 3.31
C SER A 144 -31.14 1.81 2.14
N HIS A 145 -31.64 1.73 0.90
CA HIS A 145 -31.03 2.44 -0.24
C HIS A 145 -32.08 3.36 -0.88
N HIS A 146 -32.14 4.59 -0.38
CA HIS A 146 -32.69 5.77 -1.06
C HIS A 146 -31.57 6.81 -1.20
#